data_AF-A0A846CZ17-F1
#
_entry.id   AF-A0A846CZ17-F1
#
_cell.length_a   1.000
_cell.length_b   1.000
_cell.length_c   1.000
_cell.angle_alpha   90.00
_cell.angle_beta   90.00
_cell.angle_gamma   90.00
#
_symmetry.space_group_name_H-M   'P 1'
#
loop_
_entity.id
_entity.type
_entity.pdbx_description
1 polymer ?
#
loop_
_entity_poly.entity_id
_entity_poly.type
_entity_poly.pdbx_seq_one_letter_code
_entity_poly.pdbx_strand_id
1 'polypeptide(L)'
;MYHYFKTAVITLSTALSILISTVAKAITFQFDWTGQIAGFRVTGLFSYDETQSYTDGIVRTNDLDFLNVSFFDPQGNLLRTYTDNHLDAGVNFNFDAQTKQILQSGTYFDADGINIGDGSRSDGLTFRSKPPQSSTPHVHVDDWMDEFGFPLGFSSHEDVAFPTRTTQELIDTGRVGETYVDELTSVQ
;
A
#
# COMPACT_ATOMS: atom_id res chain seq x y z
N MET A 1 -17.03 25.63 -1.09
CA MET A 1 -17.30 24.20 -0.81
C MET A 1 -15.94 23.49 -0.82
N TYR A 2 -15.31 23.37 0.35
CA TYR A 2 -14.00 22.74 0.48
C TYR A 2 -14.16 21.23 0.30
N HIS A 3 -13.53 20.67 -0.74
CA HIS A 3 -13.45 19.23 -0.91
C HIS A 3 -12.31 18.73 -0.03
N TYR A 4 -12.66 18.05 1.08
CA TYR A 4 -11.69 17.30 1.87
C TYR A 4 -11.31 16.04 1.10
N PHE A 5 -10.14 16.03 0.49
CA PHE A 5 -9.51 14.78 0.06
C PHE A 5 -9.08 14.02 1.32
N LYS A 6 -9.87 13.05 1.75
CA LYS A 6 -9.42 12.04 2.70
C LYS A 6 -8.79 10.92 1.86
N THR A 7 -7.47 10.97 1.75
CA THR A 7 -6.67 9.91 1.12
C THR A 7 -6.49 8.78 2.14
N ALA A 8 -6.44 7.51 1.72
CA ALA A 8 -5.82 6.48 2.56
C ALA A 8 -4.37 6.93 2.73
N VAL A 9 -4.03 7.37 3.94
CA VAL A 9 -2.77 8.08 4.17
C VAL A 9 -1.67 7.05 4.23
N ILE A 10 -1.10 6.74 3.07
CA ILE A 10 0.26 6.28 3.00
C ILE A 10 1.10 7.45 3.52
N THR A 11 1.70 7.29 4.70
CA THR A 11 2.54 8.35 5.26
C THR A 11 3.92 8.21 4.64
N LEU A 12 4.33 9.20 3.85
CA LEU A 12 5.70 9.29 3.38
C LEU A 12 6.55 10.09 4.37
N SER A 13 7.70 9.52 4.73
CA SER A 13 8.75 10.27 5.42
C SER A 13 10.05 10.18 4.63
N THR A 14 10.74 11.33 4.51
CA THR A 14 12.08 11.40 3.92
C THR A 14 13.11 11.28 5.04
N ALA A 15 13.98 10.28 4.98
CA ALA A 15 15.14 10.21 5.88
C ALA A 15 16.22 11.19 5.40
N LEU A 16 16.49 12.24 6.19
CA LEU A 16 17.53 13.22 5.89
C LEU A 16 18.92 12.61 6.11
N SER A 17 19.61 12.21 5.04
CA SER A 17 21.02 11.79 5.13
C SER A 17 21.93 13.02 5.34
N ILE A 18 23.01 12.86 6.08
CA ILE A 18 23.99 13.91 6.39
C ILE A 18 24.71 14.34 5.10
N LEU A 19 24.92 15.65 4.91
CA LEU A 19 25.55 16.25 3.72
C LEU A 19 27.05 15.93 3.67
N ILE A 20 27.47 15.15 2.68
CA ILE A 20 28.84 15.16 2.14
C ILE A 20 28.72 15.22 0.62
N SER A 21 29.33 16.23 0.01
CA SER A 21 29.13 16.62 -1.39
C SER A 21 29.78 15.66 -2.41
N THR A 22 29.11 15.52 -3.57
CA THR A 22 29.56 15.01 -4.89
C THR A 22 29.44 13.53 -5.27
N VAL A 23 28.62 12.75 -4.56
CA VAL A 23 28.04 11.53 -5.14
C VAL A 23 26.53 11.69 -5.14
N ALA A 24 25.85 11.36 -6.24
CA ALA A 24 24.40 11.38 -6.32
C ALA A 24 23.82 10.74 -5.06
N LYS A 25 23.15 11.57 -4.26
CA LYS A 25 22.60 11.14 -2.98
C LYS A 25 21.32 10.41 -3.32
N ALA A 26 21.38 9.08 -3.40
CA ALA A 26 20.20 8.25 -3.62
C ALA A 26 19.17 8.60 -2.53
N ILE A 27 18.07 9.25 -2.91
CA ILE A 27 17.03 9.64 -1.98
C ILE A 27 16.17 8.41 -1.73
N THR A 28 16.18 7.96 -0.48
CA THR A 28 15.30 6.89 -0.04
C THR A 28 14.00 7.47 0.49
N PHE A 29 12.89 7.00 -0.07
CA PHE A 29 11.55 7.27 0.38
C PHE A 29 11.06 6.08 1.20
N GLN A 30 10.38 6.38 2.31
CA GLN A 30 9.68 5.38 3.11
C GLN A 30 8.19 5.59 2.99
N PHE A 31 7.44 4.49 2.92
CA PHE A 31 6.00 4.49 3.08
C PHE A 31 5.56 3.54 4.19
N ASP A 32 4.48 3.90 4.88
CA ASP A 32 3.80 3.08 5.87
C ASP A 32 2.28 3.17 5.63
N TRP A 33 1.63 2.02 5.71
CA TRP A 33 0.19 1.87 5.63
C TRP A 33 -0.29 0.97 6.77
N THR A 34 -1.43 1.31 7.35
CA THR A 34 -2.15 0.49 8.33
C THR A 34 -3.57 0.28 7.85
N GLY A 35 -4.04 -0.96 7.90
CA GLY A 35 -5.38 -1.31 7.47
C GLY A 35 -6.47 -0.80 8.40
N GLN A 36 -7.65 -0.57 7.83
CA GLN A 36 -8.75 0.12 8.46
C GLN A 36 -9.57 -0.78 9.39
N ILE A 37 -9.50 -2.09 9.19
CA ILE A 37 -10.33 -3.08 9.89
C ILE A 37 -9.51 -3.93 10.84
N ALA A 38 -8.58 -4.72 10.31
CA ALA A 38 -7.84 -5.70 11.09
C ALA A 38 -6.56 -5.10 11.69
N GLY A 39 -6.01 -4.03 11.09
CA GLY A 39 -4.80 -3.35 11.54
C GLY A 39 -3.51 -3.93 10.97
N PHE A 40 -3.57 -4.69 9.87
CA PHE A 40 -2.35 -5.13 9.17
C PHE A 40 -1.52 -3.93 8.75
N ARG A 41 -0.19 -4.09 8.76
CA ARG A 41 0.71 -3.02 8.34
C ARG A 41 1.55 -3.42 7.15
N VAL A 42 1.73 -2.47 6.24
CA VAL A 42 2.63 -2.60 5.09
C VAL A 42 3.59 -1.42 5.13
N THR A 43 4.88 -1.72 5.15
CA THR A 43 5.92 -0.69 5.06
C THR A 43 6.77 -0.95 3.83
N GLY A 44 7.32 0.10 3.24
CA GLY A 44 8.33 -0.09 2.23
C GLY A 44 9.32 1.05 2.12
N LEU A 45 10.43 0.73 1.45
CA LEU A 45 11.53 1.63 1.16
C LEU A 45 11.82 1.55 -0.33
N PHE A 46 11.99 2.68 -0.99
CA PHE A 46 12.36 2.71 -2.40
C PHE A 46 13.27 3.90 -2.72
N SER A 47 13.98 3.80 -3.83
CA SER A 47 14.83 4.86 -4.39
C SER A 47 14.67 4.91 -5.90
N TYR A 48 14.95 6.08 -6.46
CA TYR A 48 15.08 6.33 -7.89
C TYR A 48 16.05 7.50 -8.13
N ASP A 49 16.51 7.66 -9.37
CA ASP A 49 17.39 8.76 -9.75
C ASP A 49 16.62 10.08 -9.92
N GLU A 50 16.62 10.93 -8.89
CA GLU A 50 15.98 12.26 -8.93
C GLU A 50 16.59 13.22 -9.95
N THR A 51 17.71 12.89 -10.59
CA THR A 51 18.30 13.72 -11.66
C THR A 51 17.70 13.43 -13.05
N GLN A 52 16.95 12.34 -13.18
CA GLN A 52 16.29 11.96 -14.44
C GLN A 52 14.93 12.64 -14.61
N SER A 53 14.52 12.76 -15.87
CA SER A 53 13.17 13.21 -16.22
C SER A 53 12.30 12.00 -16.53
N TYR A 54 11.18 11.89 -15.82
CA TYR A 54 10.21 10.81 -15.97
C TYR A 54 8.99 11.25 -16.77
N THR A 55 8.42 10.34 -17.55
CA THR A 55 7.20 10.62 -18.33
C THR A 55 6.07 10.98 -17.38
N ASP A 56 5.40 12.10 -17.64
CA ASP A 56 4.35 12.70 -16.80
C ASP A 56 4.77 12.99 -15.34
N GLY A 57 6.08 12.99 -15.04
CA GLY A 57 6.59 13.11 -13.67
C GLY A 57 6.35 11.87 -12.81
N ILE A 58 5.99 10.73 -13.41
CA ILE A 58 5.69 9.49 -12.70
C ILE A 58 6.85 8.51 -12.81
N VAL A 59 7.43 8.15 -11.66
CA VAL A 59 8.41 7.07 -11.51
C VAL A 59 7.67 5.75 -11.52
N ARG A 60 8.02 4.86 -12.46
CA ARG A 60 7.41 3.55 -12.65
C ARG A 60 8.27 2.45 -12.02
N THR A 61 7.74 1.23 -11.92
CA THR A 61 8.46 0.05 -11.38
C THR A 61 9.89 -0.08 -11.93
N ASN A 62 10.06 0.05 -13.25
CA ASN A 62 11.35 -0.12 -13.92
C ASN A 62 12.31 1.08 -13.77
N ASP A 63 11.83 2.19 -13.21
CA ASP A 63 12.61 3.39 -12.96
C ASP A 63 13.25 3.38 -11.56
N LEU A 64 12.91 2.40 -10.72
CA LEU A 64 13.39 2.28 -9.35
C LEU A 64 14.81 1.70 -9.32
N ASP A 65 15.63 2.21 -8.40
CA ASP A 65 16.91 1.58 -8.05
C ASP A 65 16.68 0.34 -7.17
N PHE A 66 15.70 0.43 -6.26
CA PHE A 66 15.23 -0.66 -5.42
C PHE A 66 13.82 -0.39 -4.89
N LEU A 67 13.16 -1.47 -4.46
CA LEU A 67 11.90 -1.46 -3.71
C LEU A 67 11.91 -2.61 -2.71
N ASN A 68 11.86 -2.31 -1.42
CA ASN A 68 11.71 -3.31 -0.37
C ASN A 68 10.35 -3.14 0.29
N VAL A 69 9.62 -4.23 0.49
CA VAL A 69 8.26 -4.22 1.06
C VAL A 69 8.17 -5.25 2.18
N SER A 70 7.68 -4.82 3.34
CA SER A 70 7.49 -5.68 4.51
C SER A 70 6.04 -5.64 4.97
N PHE A 71 5.50 -6.81 5.31
CA PHE A 71 4.15 -7.00 5.82
C PHE A 71 4.20 -7.44 7.27
N PHE A 72 3.31 -6.89 8.08
CA PHE A 72 3.21 -7.16 9.50
C PHE A 72 1.77 -7.50 9.88
N ASP A 73 1.61 -8.40 10.84
CA ASP A 73 0.31 -8.68 11.44
C ASP A 73 -0.18 -7.49 12.30
N PRO A 74 -1.45 -7.52 12.75
CA PRO A 74 -1.99 -6.47 13.61
C PRO A 74 -1.27 -6.27 14.95
N GLN A 75 -0.53 -7.26 15.44
CA GLN A 75 0.26 -7.18 16.67
C GLN A 75 1.65 -6.57 16.41
N GLY A 76 2.00 -6.31 15.15
CA GLY A 76 3.27 -5.73 14.72
C GLY A 76 4.37 -6.75 14.49
N ASN A 77 4.08 -8.05 14.44
CA ASN A 77 5.06 -9.06 14.09
C ASN A 77 5.31 -9.05 12.58
N LEU A 78 6.58 -9.13 12.18
CA LEU A 78 6.95 -9.24 10.77
C LEU A 78 6.51 -10.60 10.22
N LEU A 79 5.74 -10.59 9.14
CA LEU A 79 5.30 -11.78 8.42
C LEU A 79 6.23 -12.13 7.27
N ARG A 80 6.50 -11.15 6.40
CA ARG A 80 7.32 -11.35 5.20
C ARG A 80 7.95 -10.05 4.73
N THR A 81 9.13 -10.16 4.12
CA THR A 81 9.79 -9.08 3.39
C THR A 81 10.10 -9.54 1.96
N TYR A 82 9.75 -8.70 1.00
CA TYR A 82 10.12 -8.82 -0.41
C TYR A 82 11.21 -7.78 -0.70
N THR A 83 12.43 -8.25 -0.93
CA THR A 83 13.59 -7.40 -1.24
C THR A 83 13.69 -7.22 -2.76
N ASP A 84 14.04 -6.01 -3.21
CA ASP A 84 14.12 -5.66 -4.63
C ASP A 84 12.85 -6.04 -5.41
N ASN A 85 11.69 -5.94 -4.76
CA ASN A 85 10.38 -6.38 -5.24
C ASN A 85 10.00 -5.81 -6.62
N HIS A 86 10.56 -4.65 -7.01
CA HIS A 86 10.42 -4.11 -8.37
C HIS A 86 10.91 -5.05 -9.50
N LEU A 87 11.73 -6.06 -9.20
CA LEU A 87 12.21 -7.07 -10.15
C LEU A 87 11.25 -8.25 -10.29
N ASP A 88 10.27 -8.39 -9.38
CA ASP A 88 9.37 -9.53 -9.35
C ASP A 88 8.26 -9.41 -10.41
N ALA A 89 7.89 -10.55 -10.98
CA ALA A 89 6.83 -10.60 -11.98
C ALA A 89 5.49 -10.14 -11.39
N GLY A 90 4.78 -9.27 -12.12
CA GLY A 90 3.50 -8.74 -11.70
C GLY A 90 3.59 -7.62 -10.67
N VAL A 91 4.79 -7.12 -10.32
CA VAL A 91 4.87 -5.91 -9.49
C VAL A 91 4.58 -4.65 -10.31
N ASN A 92 3.68 -3.82 -9.77
CA ASN A 92 3.32 -2.51 -10.32
C ASN A 92 3.45 -1.46 -9.21
N PHE A 93 4.36 -0.52 -9.39
CA PHE A 93 4.60 0.57 -8.47
C PHE A 93 4.67 1.88 -9.25
N ASN A 94 3.89 2.87 -8.82
CA ASN A 94 3.77 4.15 -9.49
C ASN A 94 3.86 5.26 -8.44
N PHE A 95 4.82 6.17 -8.63
CA PHE A 95 5.09 7.26 -7.71
C PHE A 95 5.11 8.60 -8.44
N ASP A 96 4.25 9.51 -8.04
CA ASP A 96 4.25 10.89 -8.54
C ASP A 96 5.37 11.67 -7.83
N ALA A 97 6.44 11.96 -8.57
CA ALA A 97 7.61 12.65 -8.04
C ALA A 97 7.35 14.14 -7.73
N GLN A 98 6.26 14.72 -8.25
CA GLN A 98 5.88 16.11 -8.00
C GLN A 98 5.09 16.24 -6.70
N THR A 99 4.07 15.39 -6.52
CA THR A 99 3.22 15.41 -5.31
C THR A 99 3.80 14.57 -4.17
N LYS A 100 4.82 13.76 -4.47
CA LYS A 100 5.42 12.78 -3.55
C LYS A 100 4.40 11.80 -3.01
N GLN A 101 3.58 11.24 -3.90
CA GLN A 101 2.52 10.29 -3.56
C GLN A 101 2.65 8.99 -4.35
N ILE A 102 2.41 7.88 -3.67
CA ILE A 102 2.20 6.58 -4.32
C ILE A 102 0.79 6.57 -4.92
N LEU A 103 0.70 6.22 -6.21
CA LEU A 103 -0.58 6.12 -6.90
C LEU A 103 -1.28 4.81 -6.54
N GLN A 104 -2.55 4.92 -6.17
CA GLN A 104 -3.37 3.80 -5.67
C GLN A 104 -4.86 3.97 -6.03
N SER A 105 -5.18 4.85 -6.98
CA SER A 105 -6.55 5.13 -7.41
C SER A 105 -7.07 4.15 -8.46
N GLY A 106 -6.16 3.59 -9.26
CA GLY A 106 -6.44 2.71 -10.39
C GLY A 106 -6.49 1.23 -10.04
N THR A 107 -6.84 0.41 -11.02
CA THR A 107 -6.71 -1.05 -10.90
C THR A 107 -5.25 -1.41 -10.67
N TYR A 108 -4.98 -2.46 -9.90
CA TYR A 108 -3.65 -2.90 -9.49
C TYR A 108 -2.54 -2.89 -10.56
N PHE A 109 -2.83 -3.12 -11.86
CA PHE A 109 -1.84 -3.05 -12.95
C PHE A 109 -1.95 -1.79 -13.84
N ASP A 110 -2.90 -0.91 -13.55
CA ASP A 110 -3.06 0.34 -14.27
C ASP A 110 -1.98 1.35 -13.85
N ALA A 111 -1.82 2.38 -14.69
CA ALA A 111 -0.82 3.44 -14.51
C ALA A 111 -0.99 4.28 -13.23
N ASP A 112 -2.16 4.25 -12.60
CA ASP A 112 -2.49 4.92 -11.35
C ASP A 112 -2.82 3.95 -10.21
N GLY A 113 -2.50 2.66 -10.39
CA GLY A 113 -2.65 1.62 -9.38
C GLY A 113 -1.35 1.16 -8.73
N ILE A 114 -1.49 0.20 -7.82
CA ILE A 114 -0.38 -0.46 -7.12
C ILE A 114 -0.64 -1.97 -6.98
N ASN A 115 0.44 -2.75 -7.11
CA ASN A 115 0.50 -4.17 -6.81
C ASN A 115 1.93 -4.52 -6.36
N ILE A 116 2.13 -4.75 -5.06
CA ILE A 116 3.44 -5.06 -4.47
C ILE A 116 3.33 -6.25 -3.51
N GLY A 117 4.45 -6.86 -3.16
CA GLY A 117 4.50 -8.15 -2.46
C GLY A 117 4.66 -9.30 -3.45
N ASP A 118 3.89 -10.38 -3.30
CA ASP A 118 3.84 -11.46 -4.28
C ASP A 118 3.15 -10.98 -5.57
N GLY A 119 3.85 -10.22 -6.43
CA GLY A 119 3.28 -9.56 -7.60
C GLY A 119 2.45 -10.47 -8.53
N SER A 120 2.69 -11.78 -8.48
CA SER A 120 1.99 -12.81 -9.24
C SER A 120 0.55 -13.07 -8.75
N ARG A 121 0.26 -12.76 -7.48
CA ARG A 121 -1.01 -13.03 -6.79
C ARG A 121 -1.35 -14.52 -6.74
N SER A 122 -0.34 -15.38 -6.68
CA SER A 122 -0.52 -16.83 -6.60
C SER A 122 -0.22 -17.39 -5.21
N ASP A 123 0.68 -16.76 -4.46
CA ASP A 123 1.20 -17.29 -3.20
C ASP A 123 1.76 -16.19 -2.29
N GLY A 124 1.14 -16.02 -1.12
CA GLY A 124 1.63 -15.11 -0.07
C GLY A 124 1.05 -13.70 -0.13
N LEU A 125 1.73 -12.79 0.56
CA LEU A 125 1.19 -11.47 0.91
C LEU A 125 1.29 -10.47 -0.24
N THR A 126 0.16 -9.83 -0.58
CA THR A 126 0.05 -8.78 -1.60
C THR A 126 -0.58 -7.53 -1.02
N PHE A 127 -0.07 -6.35 -1.41
CA PHE A 127 -0.73 -5.07 -1.21
C PHE A 127 -1.11 -4.47 -2.56
N ARG A 128 -2.40 -4.21 -2.77
CA ARG A 128 -2.90 -3.83 -4.11
C ARG A 128 -4.06 -2.86 -4.08
N SER A 129 -4.15 -2.02 -5.10
CA SER A 129 -5.34 -1.20 -5.35
C SER A 129 -6.37 -1.94 -6.21
N LYS A 130 -7.64 -1.72 -5.92
CA LYS A 130 -8.72 -2.22 -6.78
C LYS A 130 -9.95 -1.31 -6.68
N PRO A 131 -10.06 -0.26 -7.50
CA PRO A 131 -11.37 0.34 -7.73
C PRO A 131 -12.27 -0.74 -8.38
N PRO A 132 -13.48 -0.98 -7.88
CA PRO A 132 -14.51 -1.66 -8.65
C PRO A 132 -14.89 -0.75 -9.81
N GLN A 133 -15.45 -1.32 -10.88
CA GLN A 133 -15.89 -0.60 -12.08
C GLN A 133 -16.98 0.48 -11.82
N SER A 134 -17.33 0.75 -10.56
CA SER A 134 -18.27 1.79 -10.12
C SER A 134 -18.03 2.32 -8.69
N SER A 135 -16.84 2.17 -8.07
CA SER A 135 -16.65 2.50 -6.65
C SER A 135 -15.40 3.33 -6.35
N THR A 136 -15.39 3.92 -5.15
CA THR A 136 -14.26 4.62 -4.55
C THR A 136 -12.97 3.80 -4.65
N PRO A 137 -11.83 4.46 -4.98
CA PRO A 137 -10.49 3.91 -4.77
C PRO A 137 -10.34 3.26 -3.41
N HIS A 138 -9.66 2.12 -3.34
CA HIS A 138 -9.28 1.47 -2.09
C HIS A 138 -8.15 0.48 -2.34
N VAL A 139 -7.51 0.08 -1.24
CA VAL A 139 -6.42 -0.90 -1.23
C VAL A 139 -6.76 -2.07 -0.34
N HIS A 140 -6.11 -3.19 -0.61
CA HIS A 140 -6.24 -4.46 0.09
C HIS A 140 -4.87 -4.95 0.55
N VAL A 141 -4.86 -5.65 1.68
CA VAL A 141 -3.88 -6.70 1.96
C VAL A 141 -4.57 -8.03 1.70
N ASP A 142 -3.90 -8.88 0.92
CA ASP A 142 -4.32 -10.24 0.65
C ASP A 142 -3.24 -11.24 1.07
N ASP A 143 -3.62 -12.37 1.67
CA ASP A 143 -2.79 -13.55 1.89
C ASP A 143 -3.24 -14.69 0.96
N TRP A 144 -2.63 -14.76 -0.23
CA TRP A 144 -3.02 -15.78 -1.19
C TRP A 144 -2.66 -17.17 -0.70
N MET A 145 -3.62 -18.09 -0.84
CA MET A 145 -3.54 -19.46 -0.37
C MET A 145 -3.58 -19.61 1.16
N ASP A 146 -3.92 -18.54 1.89
CA ASP A 146 -4.10 -18.56 3.35
C ASP A 146 -2.85 -19.12 4.07
N GLU A 147 -1.66 -18.64 3.67
CA GLU A 147 -0.39 -19.14 4.18
C GLU A 147 -0.25 -18.90 5.69
N PHE A 148 -0.79 -17.79 6.18
CA PHE A 148 -0.65 -17.34 7.56
C PHE A 148 -1.91 -17.56 8.41
N GLY A 149 -3.05 -17.95 7.82
CA GLY A 149 -4.23 -18.39 8.57
C GLY A 149 -4.99 -17.27 9.28
N PHE A 150 -4.98 -16.05 8.74
CA PHE A 150 -5.61 -14.89 9.39
C PHE A 150 -7.12 -14.81 9.11
N PRO A 151 -7.93 -14.36 10.07
CA PRO A 151 -9.33 -14.04 9.81
C PRO A 151 -9.46 -12.94 8.75
N LEU A 152 -10.50 -13.03 7.93
CA LEU A 152 -10.79 -12.01 6.93
C LEU A 152 -11.30 -10.74 7.60
N GLY A 153 -10.64 -9.60 7.36
CA GLY A 153 -11.06 -8.30 7.85
C GLY A 153 -12.30 -7.77 7.11
N PHE A 154 -12.30 -7.81 5.77
CA PHE A 154 -13.40 -7.26 4.98
C PHE A 154 -13.66 -8.04 3.70
N SER A 155 -14.89 -8.55 3.57
CA SER A 155 -15.34 -9.38 2.46
C SER A 155 -14.47 -10.64 2.29
N SER A 156 -13.50 -10.60 1.39
CA SER A 156 -12.62 -11.72 1.07
C SER A 156 -11.14 -11.33 1.19
N HIS A 157 -10.85 -10.32 2.02
CA HIS A 157 -9.52 -9.74 2.18
C HIS A 157 -9.18 -9.67 3.67
N GLU A 158 -7.92 -9.92 3.99
CA GLU A 158 -7.35 -9.86 5.34
C GLU A 158 -7.48 -8.44 5.90
N ASP A 159 -7.24 -7.41 5.07
CA ASP A 159 -7.54 -6.04 5.44
C ASP A 159 -7.78 -5.13 4.24
N VAL A 160 -8.38 -3.96 4.50
CA VAL A 160 -8.72 -2.96 3.49
C VAL A 160 -8.53 -1.55 4.02
N ALA A 161 -8.42 -0.57 3.13
CA ALA A 161 -8.62 0.83 3.49
C ALA A 161 -9.38 1.57 2.37
N PHE A 162 -10.46 2.26 2.77
CA PHE A 162 -11.25 3.11 1.89
C PHE A 162 -11.00 4.59 2.24
N PRO A 163 -10.21 5.32 1.45
CA PRO A 163 -9.97 6.76 1.60
C PRO A 163 -11.22 7.59 1.94
N THR A 164 -12.35 7.29 1.29
CA THR A 164 -13.58 8.08 1.42
C THR A 164 -14.63 7.46 2.35
N ARG A 165 -14.29 6.42 3.13
CA ARG A 165 -15.22 5.79 4.07
C ARG A 165 -14.61 5.67 5.44
N THR A 166 -15.41 5.93 6.45
CA THR A 166 -15.12 5.66 7.85
C THR A 166 -15.25 4.16 8.15
N THR A 167 -14.66 3.70 9.25
CA THR A 167 -14.80 2.31 9.69
C THR A 167 -16.26 1.94 9.96
N GLN A 168 -17.05 2.87 10.50
CA GLN A 168 -18.49 2.65 10.71
C GLN A 168 -19.23 2.43 9.38
N GLU A 169 -18.96 3.24 8.35
CA GLU A 169 -19.56 3.04 7.03
C GLU A 169 -19.17 1.70 6.40
N LEU A 170 -18.02 1.12 6.78
CA LEU A 170 -17.65 -0.23 6.37
C LEU A 170 -18.39 -1.30 7.17
N ILE A 171 -18.53 -1.13 8.49
CA ILE A 171 -19.34 -2.00 9.36
C ILE A 171 -20.79 -2.07 8.86
N ASP A 172 -21.38 -0.91 8.54
CA ASP A 172 -22.76 -0.79 8.06
C ASP A 172 -23.01 -1.51 6.73
N THR A 173 -21.96 -1.87 5.99
CA THR A 173 -22.11 -2.71 4.78
C THR A 173 -22.42 -4.17 5.09
N GLY A 174 -22.22 -4.63 6.34
CA GLY A 174 -22.32 -6.02 6.74
C GLY A 174 -21.24 -6.93 6.15
N ARG A 175 -20.11 -6.35 5.69
CA ARG A 175 -19.00 -7.09 5.06
C ARG A 175 -17.74 -7.14 5.91
N VAL A 176 -17.71 -6.47 7.06
CA VAL A 176 -16.62 -6.63 8.03
C VAL A 176 -16.70 -8.04 8.61
N GLY A 177 -15.55 -8.71 8.70
CA GLY A 177 -15.47 -10.07 9.24
C GLY A 177 -15.92 -10.11 10.70
N GLU A 178 -16.68 -11.14 11.05
CA GLU A 178 -17.34 -11.25 12.37
C GLU A 178 -16.35 -11.13 13.54
N THR A 179 -15.12 -11.62 13.36
CA THR A 179 -14.02 -11.51 14.34
C THR A 179 -13.74 -10.06 14.75
N TYR A 180 -13.87 -9.11 13.83
CA TYR A 180 -13.49 -7.71 14.04
C TYR A 180 -14.68 -6.81 14.37
N VAL A 181 -15.92 -7.25 14.12
CA VAL A 181 -17.12 -6.42 14.35
C VAL A 181 -17.26 -6.04 15.83
N ASP A 182 -17.15 -7.02 16.73
CA ASP A 182 -17.31 -6.78 18.16
C ASP A 182 -16.18 -5.87 18.70
N GLU A 183 -14.94 -6.10 18.26
CA GLU A 183 -13.79 -5.28 18.62
C GLU A 183 -14.01 -3.82 18.20
N LEU A 184 -14.39 -3.59 16.94
CA LEU A 184 -14.57 -2.24 16.39
C LEU A 184 -15.79 -1.49 16.94
N THR A 185 -16.84 -2.21 17.36
CA THR A 185 -18.04 -1.60 17.96
C THR A 185 -17.89 -1.34 19.45
N SER A 186 -17.00 -2.06 20.15
CA SER A 186 -16.70 -1.85 21.57
C SER A 186 -15.82 -0.63 21.88
N VAL A 187 -15.19 -0.04 20.86
CA VAL A 187 -14.24 1.09 20.97
C VAL A 187 -14.92 2.45 20.71
N GLN A 188 -16.24 2.48 20.47
CA GLN A 188 -17.06 3.69 20.31
C GLN A 188 -17.76 4.11 21.60
#